data_AF-A0A7W8E5L0-F1
#
_entry.id   AF-A0A7W8E5L0-F1
#
_cell.length_a   1.000
_cell.length_b   1.000
_cell.length_c   1.000
_cell.angle_alpha   90.00
_cell.angle_beta   90.00
_cell.angle_gamma   90.00
#
_symmetry.space_group_name_H-M   'P 1'
#
loop_
_entity.id
_entity.type
_entity.pdbx_description
1 polymer ?
#
loop_
_entity_poly.entity_id
_entity_poly.type
_entity_poly.pdbx_seq_one_letter_code
_entity_poly.pdbx_strand_id
1 'polypeptide(L)'
;MNHSKLLDLWKMDEMPACDVGMKLVEAFLITAGEGVNRLGAEEPEDRITELTTAYMALVEHGDGCDDCLESNLPERDEIPADPMENDPGYQADRKIGFQAGLDGQGSDVSKSHGWQRGWADAQE
;
A
#
# COMPACT_ATOMS: atom_id res chain seq x y z
N MET A 1 5.20 -15.92 28.31
CA MET A 1 5.45 -16.00 26.85
C MET A 1 6.86 -15.45 26.63
N ASN A 2 7.74 -16.11 25.86
CA ASN A 2 9.15 -15.69 25.75
C ASN A 2 9.27 -14.55 24.73
N HIS A 3 9.94 -13.44 25.07
CA HIS A 3 10.01 -12.22 24.24
C HIS A 3 10.51 -12.50 22.82
N SER A 4 11.47 -13.42 22.67
CA SER A 4 11.97 -13.82 21.34
C SER A 4 10.86 -14.35 20.44
N LYS A 5 9.90 -15.11 20.99
CA LYS A 5 8.84 -15.75 20.21
C LYS A 5 7.80 -14.76 19.67
N LEU A 6 7.67 -13.58 20.30
CA LEU A 6 6.82 -12.50 19.80
C LEU A 6 7.49 -11.80 18.61
N LEU A 7 8.81 -11.60 18.69
CA LEU A 7 9.60 -11.02 17.61
C LEU A 7 9.79 -12.02 16.45
N ASP A 8 9.84 -13.33 16.71
CA ASP A 8 9.92 -14.36 15.66
C ASP A 8 8.67 -14.40 14.76
N LEU A 9 7.53 -13.91 15.23
CA LEU A 9 6.31 -13.74 14.41
C LEU A 9 6.40 -12.55 13.47
N TRP A 10 7.35 -11.65 13.72
CA TRP A 10 7.64 -10.48 12.92
C TRP A 10 8.96 -10.66 12.21
N LYS A 11 8.85 -11.15 10.97
CA LYS A 11 9.98 -11.18 10.05
C LYS A 11 10.29 -9.75 9.61
N MET A 12 11.20 -9.10 10.34
CA MET A 12 11.61 -7.70 10.16
C MET A 12 12.11 -7.43 8.74
N ASP A 13 12.69 -8.45 8.12
CA ASP A 13 13.23 -8.52 6.76
C ASP A 13 12.17 -8.68 5.66
N GLU A 14 10.94 -9.06 6.01
CA GLU A 14 9.80 -9.20 5.09
C GLU A 14 8.76 -8.08 5.27
N MET A 15 8.95 -7.17 6.23
CA MET A 15 8.04 -6.04 6.46
C MET A 15 8.54 -4.79 5.75
N PRO A 16 7.66 -4.04 5.07
CA PRO A 16 8.10 -2.95 4.21
C PRO A 16 8.49 -1.67 4.99
N ALA A 17 8.62 -1.71 6.33
CA ALA A 17 8.98 -0.55 7.14
C ALA A 17 10.50 -0.34 7.25
N CYS A 18 10.94 0.89 7.48
CA CYS A 18 12.36 1.21 7.64
C CYS A 18 12.92 0.68 8.98
N ASP A 19 14.25 0.50 9.06
CA ASP A 19 14.95 -0.02 10.25
C ASP A 19 14.63 0.75 11.54
N VAL A 20 14.38 2.05 11.45
CA VAL A 20 14.04 2.90 12.60
C VAL A 20 12.63 2.60 13.08
N GLY A 21 11.66 2.55 12.17
CA GLY A 21 10.29 2.15 12.46
C GLY A 21 10.26 0.77 13.10
N MET A 22 10.98 -0.20 12.53
CA MET A 22 11.06 -1.56 13.05
C MET A 22 11.58 -1.63 14.49
N LYS A 23 12.61 -0.85 14.85
CA LYS A 23 13.09 -0.74 16.24
C LYS A 23 12.09 -0.10 17.19
N LEU A 24 11.31 0.87 16.74
CA LEU A 24 10.23 1.47 17.53
C LEU A 24 9.12 0.45 17.80
N VAL A 25 8.80 -0.38 16.82
CA VAL A 25 7.80 -1.43 17.01
C VAL A 25 8.30 -2.53 17.96
N GLU A 26 9.57 -2.92 17.85
CA GLU A 26 10.23 -3.83 18.80
C GLU A 26 10.15 -3.27 20.24
N ALA A 27 10.52 -2.01 20.43
CA ALA A 27 10.45 -1.35 21.73
C ALA A 27 9.02 -1.32 22.31
N PHE A 28 8.02 -1.02 21.48
CA PHE A 28 6.61 -1.06 21.89
C PHE A 28 6.18 -2.46 22.34
N LEU A 29 6.52 -3.51 21.58
CA LEU A 29 6.16 -4.89 21.91
C LEU A 29 6.84 -5.36 23.21
N ILE A 30 8.09 -4.99 23.42
CA ILE A 30 8.81 -5.29 24.67
C ILE A 30 8.09 -4.63 25.85
N THR A 31 7.79 -3.34 25.76
CA THR A 31 7.06 -2.60 26.80
C THR A 31 5.69 -3.22 27.10
N ALA A 32 4.95 -3.62 26.06
CA ALA A 32 3.67 -4.31 26.21
C ALA A 32 3.83 -5.68 26.90
N GLY A 33 4.83 -6.47 26.48
CA GLY A 33 5.12 -7.78 27.07
C GLY A 33 5.55 -7.69 28.54
N GLU A 34 6.38 -6.71 28.88
CA GLU A 34 6.74 -6.42 30.26
C GLU A 34 5.55 -5.97 31.09
N GLY A 35 4.68 -5.12 30.53
CA GLY A 35 3.43 -4.71 31.17
C GLY A 35 2.54 -5.90 31.53
N VAL A 36 2.38 -6.84 30.59
CA VAL A 36 1.62 -8.09 30.84
C VAL A 36 2.30 -8.95 31.91
N ASN A 37 3.63 -9.11 31.85
CA ASN A 37 4.37 -9.93 32.82
C ASN A 37 4.31 -9.38 34.26
N ARG A 38 4.10 -8.07 34.42
CA ARG A 38 4.04 -7.39 35.73
C ARG A 38 2.62 -7.07 36.18
N LEU A 39 1.60 -7.60 35.50
CA LEU A 39 0.19 -7.43 35.89
C LEU A 39 -0.02 -7.83 37.36
N GLY A 40 -0.44 -6.87 38.17
CA GLY A 40 -0.71 -7.04 39.60
C GLY A 40 0.48 -6.81 40.53
N ALA A 41 1.68 -6.49 40.02
CA ALA A 41 2.87 -6.17 40.82
C ALA A 41 3.20 -4.67 40.88
N GLU A 42 2.69 -3.89 39.92
CA GLU A 42 2.91 -2.43 39.80
C GLU A 42 1.57 -1.70 39.58
N GLU A 43 1.55 -0.39 39.84
CA GLU A 43 0.37 0.45 39.60
C GLU A 43 0.10 0.59 38.08
N PRO A 44 -1.17 0.55 37.64
CA PRO A 44 -1.51 0.57 36.21
C PRO A 44 -1.10 1.87 35.49
N GLU A 45 -1.05 2.98 36.23
CA GLU A 45 -0.88 4.33 35.68
C GLU A 45 0.51 4.52 35.04
N ASP A 46 1.57 4.07 35.74
CA ASP A 46 2.95 4.16 35.23
C ASP A 46 3.12 3.34 33.93
N ARG A 47 2.43 2.19 33.84
CA ARG A 47 2.46 1.31 32.67
C ARG A 47 1.70 1.89 31.48
N ILE A 48 0.57 2.55 31.74
CA ILE A 48 -0.19 3.25 30.69
C ILE A 48 0.66 4.36 30.10
N THR A 49 1.37 5.14 30.92
CA THR A 49 2.25 6.20 30.43
C THR A 49 3.36 5.63 29.55
N GLU A 50 4.11 4.63 30.01
CA GLU A 50 5.21 4.03 29.23
C GLU A 50 4.71 3.43 27.90
N LEU A 51 3.59 2.70 27.93
CA LEU A 51 3.00 2.10 26.73
C LEU A 51 2.49 3.16 25.75
N THR A 52 1.87 4.22 26.26
CA THR A 52 1.37 5.34 25.46
C THR A 52 2.52 6.09 24.80
N THR A 53 3.61 6.35 25.52
CA THR A 53 4.80 6.99 24.97
C THR A 53 5.43 6.16 23.86
N ALA A 54 5.59 4.84 24.07
CA ALA A 54 6.13 3.95 23.05
C ALA A 54 5.23 3.89 21.80
N TYR A 55 3.91 3.89 21.99
CA TYR A 55 2.94 3.94 20.90
C TYR A 55 2.97 5.27 20.15
N MET A 56 3.05 6.40 20.85
CA MET A 56 3.13 7.72 20.21
C MET A 56 4.38 7.86 19.34
N ALA A 57 5.53 7.37 19.82
CA ALA A 57 6.77 7.41 19.04
C ALA A 57 6.66 6.61 17.73
N LEU A 58 5.92 5.49 17.74
CA LEU A 58 5.62 4.71 16.55
C LEU A 58 4.77 5.52 15.55
N VAL A 59 3.70 6.15 16.04
CA VAL A 59 2.76 6.93 15.22
C VAL A 59 3.46 8.14 14.61
N GLU A 60 4.17 8.92 15.43
CA GLU A 60 4.92 10.10 14.95
C GLU A 60 5.96 9.75 13.90
N HIS A 61 6.63 8.59 14.06
CA HIS A 61 7.57 8.12 13.06
C HIS A 61 6.88 7.70 11.76
N GLY A 62 5.78 6.94 11.84
CA GLY A 62 5.01 6.52 10.66
C GLY A 62 4.46 7.70 9.85
N ASP A 63 3.99 8.74 10.54
CA ASP A 63 3.44 9.94 9.91
C ASP A 63 4.50 10.83 9.24
N GLY A 64 5.76 10.75 9.70
CA GLY A 64 6.84 11.64 9.29
C GLY A 64 7.99 10.99 8.52
N CYS A 65 7.97 9.68 8.31
CA CYS A 65 9.06 8.94 7.67
C CYS A 65 8.71 8.58 6.22
N ASP A 66 9.39 9.23 5.27
CA ASP A 66 9.22 8.99 3.84
C ASP A 66 9.38 7.51 3.46
N ASP A 67 10.40 6.84 4.01
CA ASP A 67 10.67 5.41 3.76
C ASP A 67 9.52 4.48 4.24
N CYS A 68 8.80 4.86 5.30
CA CYS A 68 7.64 4.13 5.83
C CYS A 68 6.34 4.50 5.09
N LEU A 69 6.28 5.67 4.47
CA LEU A 69 5.13 6.15 3.70
C LEU A 69 5.15 5.56 2.29
N GLU A 70 6.32 5.42 1.65
CA GLU A 70 6.48 4.78 0.34
C GLU A 70 6.06 3.30 0.36
N SER A 71 6.29 2.61 1.48
CA SER A 71 5.89 1.22 1.72
C SER A 71 4.42 1.02 2.08
N ASN A 72 3.70 2.10 2.40
CA ASN A 72 2.25 2.12 2.58
C ASN A 72 1.50 2.49 1.30
N LEU A 73 2.21 2.80 0.22
CA LEU A 73 1.56 2.80 -1.08
C LEU A 73 1.12 1.36 -1.33
N PRO A 74 -0.18 1.11 -1.64
CA PRO A 74 -0.54 -0.20 -2.15
C PRO A 74 0.46 -0.50 -3.25
N GLU A 75 1.08 -1.69 -3.20
CA GLU A 75 1.73 -2.25 -4.39
C GLU A 75 0.77 -1.90 -5.50
N ARG A 76 1.21 -1.06 -6.45
CA ARG A 76 0.43 -0.89 -7.66
C ARG A 76 0.36 -2.32 -8.15
N ASP A 77 -0.78 -2.97 -7.92
CA ASP A 77 -1.16 -4.15 -8.64
C ASP A 77 -0.86 -3.73 -10.07
N GLU A 78 0.24 -4.26 -10.62
CA GLU A 78 0.43 -4.28 -12.03
C GLU A 78 -0.75 -5.14 -12.47
N ILE A 79 -1.90 -4.48 -12.68
CA ILE A 79 -3.05 -5.03 -13.35
C ILE A 79 -2.41 -5.75 -14.53
N PRO A 80 -2.50 -7.09 -14.62
CA PRO A 80 -1.83 -7.81 -15.69
C PRO A 80 -2.31 -7.14 -16.95
N ALA A 81 -1.39 -6.42 -17.63
CA ALA A 81 -1.78 -5.67 -18.79
C ALA A 81 -2.45 -6.67 -19.71
N ASP A 82 -3.74 -6.44 -20.00
CA ASP A 82 -4.52 -7.36 -20.81
C ASP A 82 -3.66 -7.63 -22.06
N PRO A 83 -3.33 -8.89 -22.39
CA PRO A 83 -2.44 -9.19 -23.51
C PRO A 83 -2.87 -8.50 -24.81
N MET A 84 -4.16 -8.16 -24.94
CA MET A 84 -4.70 -7.37 -26.05
C MET A 84 -4.33 -5.88 -26.02
N GLU A 85 -4.15 -5.25 -24.86
CA GLU A 85 -3.82 -3.83 -24.73
C GLU A 85 -2.36 -3.51 -25.07
N ASN A 86 -1.45 -4.50 -24.98
CA ASN A 86 -0.06 -4.34 -25.42
C ASN A 86 0.15 -4.69 -26.90
N ASP A 87 -0.90 -5.13 -27.62
CA ASP A 87 -0.80 -5.34 -29.05
C ASP A 87 -0.62 -3.99 -29.78
N PRO A 88 0.46 -3.81 -30.56
CA PRO A 88 0.68 -2.56 -31.28
C PRO A 88 -0.45 -2.20 -32.25
N GLY A 89 -1.16 -3.20 -32.79
CA GLY A 89 -2.32 -3.01 -33.65
C GLY A 89 -3.52 -2.47 -32.87
N TYR A 90 -3.78 -3.02 -31.68
CA TYR A 90 -4.83 -2.53 -30.78
C TYR A 90 -4.61 -1.07 -30.38
N GLN A 91 -3.40 -0.69 -29.99
CA GLN A 91 -3.07 0.69 -29.60
C GLN A 91 -3.15 1.67 -30.78
N ALA A 92 -2.74 1.23 -31.97
CA ALA A 92 -2.87 2.04 -33.19
C ALA A 92 -4.36 2.28 -33.53
N ASP A 93 -5.17 1.23 -33.51
CA ASP A 93 -6.59 1.32 -33.78
C ASP A 93 -7.32 2.18 -32.74
N ARG A 94 -6.95 2.08 -31.45
CA ARG A 94 -7.48 2.93 -30.39
C ARG A 94 -7.22 4.41 -30.63
N LYS A 95 -6.00 4.78 -31.04
CA LYS A 95 -5.69 6.18 -31.39
C LYS A 95 -6.52 6.68 -32.56
N ILE A 96 -6.73 5.84 -33.58
CA ILE A 96 -7.56 6.18 -34.75
C ILE A 96 -9.03 6.35 -34.34
N GLY A 97 -9.54 5.47 -33.47
CA GLY A 97 -10.89 5.56 -32.91
C GLY A 97 -11.12 6.83 -32.12
N PHE A 98 -10.17 7.17 -31.23
CA PHE A 98 -10.23 8.39 -30.43
C PHE A 98 -10.28 9.65 -31.31
N GLN A 99 -9.43 9.73 -32.34
CA GLN A 99 -9.47 10.85 -33.27
C GLN A 99 -10.80 10.93 -34.03
N ALA A 100 -11.35 9.79 -34.46
CA ALA A 100 -12.65 9.77 -35.14
C ALA A 100 -13.79 10.27 -34.24
N GLY A 101 -13.74 9.97 -32.93
CA GLY A 101 -14.70 10.50 -31.95
C GLY A 101 -14.58 12.01 -31.77
N LEU A 102 -13.36 12.55 -31.71
CA LEU A 102 -13.11 14.00 -31.69
C LEU A 102 -13.57 14.71 -32.97
N ASP A 103 -13.44 14.04 -34.11
CA ASP A 103 -13.87 14.55 -35.42
C ASP A 103 -15.39 14.47 -35.62
N GLY A 104 -16.14 13.97 -34.64
CA GLY A 104 -17.61 13.84 -34.69
C GLY A 104 -18.10 12.74 -35.64
N GLN A 105 -17.26 11.76 -35.98
CA GLN A 105 -17.68 10.60 -36.75
C GLN A 105 -18.62 9.73 -35.90
N GLY A 106 -19.64 9.14 -36.53
CA GLY A 106 -20.55 8.22 -35.84
C GLY A 106 -19.83 6.93 -35.40
N SER A 107 -20.33 6.28 -34.36
CA SER A 107 -19.81 4.98 -33.94
C SER A 107 -20.01 3.92 -35.03
N ASP A 108 -18.95 3.15 -35.31
CA ASP A 108 -18.95 2.09 -36.32
C ASP A 108 -18.60 0.75 -35.68
N VAL A 109 -19.64 -0.09 -35.52
CA VAL A 109 -19.54 -1.42 -34.91
C VAL A 109 -18.80 -2.44 -35.79
N SER A 110 -18.50 -2.12 -37.04
CA SER A 110 -17.68 -2.96 -37.93
C SER A 110 -16.18 -2.79 -37.72
N LYS A 111 -15.76 -1.79 -36.93
CA LYS A 111 -14.35 -1.52 -36.61
C LYS A 111 -13.82 -2.44 -35.51
N SER A 112 -12.50 -2.51 -35.38
CA SER A 112 -11.85 -3.32 -34.35
C SER A 112 -12.24 -2.85 -32.94
N HIS A 113 -12.09 -3.76 -31.96
CA HIS A 113 -12.36 -3.46 -30.56
C HIS A 113 -11.52 -2.27 -30.04
N GLY A 114 -10.27 -2.15 -30.50
CA GLY A 114 -9.39 -1.00 -30.18
C GLY A 114 -9.98 0.31 -30.66
N TRP A 115 -10.42 0.36 -31.92
CA TRP A 115 -11.04 1.56 -32.49
C TRP A 115 -12.34 1.94 -31.77
N GLN A 116 -13.21 0.97 -31.49
CA GLN A 116 -14.47 1.24 -30.79
C GLN A 116 -14.23 1.77 -29.38
N ARG A 117 -13.25 1.22 -28.67
CA ARG A 117 -12.87 1.71 -27.35
C ARG A 117 -12.31 3.13 -27.41
N GLY A 118 -11.41 3.40 -28.35
CA GLY A 118 -10.87 4.74 -28.55
C GLY A 118 -11.95 5.76 -28.87
N TRP A 119 -12.91 5.43 -29.75
CA TRP A 119 -14.03 6.30 -30.07
C TRP A 119 -14.89 6.62 -28.84
N ALA A 120 -15.18 5.61 -28.01
CA ALA A 120 -15.95 5.79 -26.78
C ALA A 120 -15.21 6.66 -25.76
N ASP A 121 -13.90 6.45 -25.60
CA ASP A 121 -13.05 7.27 -24.72
C ASP A 121 -13.06 8.77 -25.13
N ALA A 122 -13.32 9.10 -26.40
CA ALA A 122 -13.42 10.48 -26.88
C ALA A 122 -14.79 11.14 -26.65
N GLN A 123 -15.80 10.37 -26.19
CA GLN A 123 -17.14 10.88 -25.88
C GLN A 123 -17.36 11.13 -24.38
N GLU A 124 -16.41 10.72 -23.52
CA GLU A 124 -16.36 11.05 -22.08
C GLU A 124 -15.86 12.49 -21.85
#